data_AF-W6TIF4-F1
#
_entry.id   AF-W6TIF4-F1
#
_cell.length_a   1.000
_cell.length_b   1.000
_cell.length_c   1.000
_cell.angle_alpha   90.00
_cell.angle_beta   90.00
_cell.angle_gamma   90.00
#
_symmetry.space_group_name_H-M   'P 1'
#
loop_
_entity.id
_entity.type
_entity.pdbx_description
1 polymer ?
#
loop_
_entity_poly.entity_id
_entity_poly.type
_entity_poly.pdbx_seq_one_letter_code
_entity_poly.pdbx_strand_id
1 'polypeptide(L)'
;EAGDSNKAEDLSARAANNADGAGKLFVTGSAAGDDKKAAADAAKAVGAVTGSDILQAIVKDAGDAAKLAANNAANNNNIANTKDGTIAGGIALRAMAKNGKFANGSSGGNDVSTAVKGTALSAVTKALDTLTIAIRTTIDTGLKTVKKAVKINPNDTLLTTEAKNQ
;
A
#
# COMPACT_ATOMS: atom_id res chain seq x y z
N GLU A 1 -7.70 10.73 -3.35
CA GLU A 1 -6.42 10.15 -2.88
C GLU A 1 -6.00 10.91 -1.64
N ALA A 2 -5.57 10.21 -0.60
CA ALA A 2 -5.28 10.78 0.71
C ALA A 2 -3.91 11.49 0.75
N GLY A 3 -3.75 12.37 1.75
CA GLY A 3 -2.59 13.23 1.90
C GLY A 3 -2.52 14.34 0.85
N ASP A 4 -1.36 14.98 0.76
CA ASP A 4 -1.09 16.07 -0.17
C ASP A 4 -0.13 15.63 -1.28
N SER A 5 0.06 16.50 -2.27
CA SER A 5 1.01 16.29 -3.37
C SER A 5 2.40 16.86 -3.08
N ASN A 6 2.64 17.37 -1.88
CA ASN A 6 3.82 18.13 -1.54
C ASN A 6 4.97 17.21 -1.17
N LYS A 7 6.16 17.51 -1.70
CA LYS A 7 7.38 16.77 -1.40
C LYS A 7 7.99 17.22 -0.07
N ALA A 8 8.65 16.29 0.61
CA ALA A 8 9.27 16.55 1.91
C ALA A 8 10.41 17.58 1.87
N GLU A 9 11.03 17.82 0.72
CA GLU A 9 12.20 18.72 0.60
C GLU A 9 11.87 20.19 0.82
N ASP A 10 10.83 20.70 0.14
CA ASP A 10 10.51 22.13 0.06
C ASP A 10 9.00 22.41 0.12
N LEU A 11 8.18 21.38 0.34
CA LEU A 11 6.72 21.44 0.34
C LEU A 11 6.09 21.88 -1.00
N SER A 12 6.86 21.91 -2.10
CA SER A 12 6.30 22.10 -3.43
C SER A 12 5.59 20.82 -3.88
N ALA A 13 4.68 20.92 -4.85
CA ALA A 13 4.08 19.74 -5.46
C ALA A 13 5.13 18.86 -6.15
N ARG A 14 4.95 17.53 -6.11
CA ARG A 14 5.77 16.54 -6.85
C ARG A 14 5.60 16.74 -8.35
N ALA A 15 6.71 16.94 -9.04
CA ALA A 15 6.72 17.06 -10.50
C ALA A 15 6.36 15.74 -11.20
N ALA A 16 6.07 15.85 -12.50
CA ALA A 16 5.74 14.74 -13.38
C ALA A 16 6.92 13.76 -13.61
N ASN A 17 6.62 12.63 -14.26
CA ASN A 17 7.59 11.70 -14.86
C ASN A 17 8.56 10.99 -13.90
N ASN A 18 8.14 10.71 -12.66
CA ASN A 18 8.99 10.06 -11.65
C ASN A 18 10.34 10.77 -11.41
N ALA A 19 10.43 12.04 -11.82
CA ALA A 19 11.67 12.81 -11.81
C ALA A 19 11.84 13.63 -10.53
N ASP A 20 10.92 13.51 -9.57
CA ASP A 20 10.88 14.34 -8.37
C ASP A 20 10.33 13.58 -7.15
N GLY A 21 10.75 14.01 -5.96
CA GLY A 21 10.38 13.42 -4.68
C GLY A 21 10.54 11.89 -4.64
N ALA A 22 9.55 11.23 -4.03
CA ALA A 22 9.47 9.77 -3.92
C ALA A 22 9.36 9.06 -5.27
N GLY A 23 8.93 9.77 -6.33
CA GLY A 23 8.86 9.25 -7.69
C GLY A 23 10.22 8.73 -8.18
N LYS A 24 11.32 9.35 -7.74
CA LYS A 24 12.67 8.94 -8.10
C LYS A 24 13.03 7.54 -7.60
N LEU A 25 12.31 6.97 -6.62
CA LEU A 25 12.52 5.59 -6.18
C LEU A 25 11.95 4.55 -7.16
N PHE A 26 11.09 4.96 -8.09
CA PHE A 26 10.42 4.08 -9.04
C PHE A 26 11.11 3.99 -10.40
N VAL A 27 12.16 4.78 -10.62
CA VAL A 27 12.99 4.68 -11.82
C VAL A 27 13.89 3.45 -11.75
N THR A 28 14.36 2.97 -12.90
CA THR A 28 15.37 1.91 -12.96
C THR A 28 16.76 2.49 -12.72
N GLY A 29 17.51 1.99 -11.74
CA GLY A 29 18.89 2.42 -11.47
C GLY A 29 19.02 3.29 -10.21
N SER A 30 19.77 4.39 -10.29
CA SER A 30 19.95 5.35 -9.18
C SER A 30 18.98 6.53 -9.32
N ALA A 31 18.57 7.15 -8.20
CA ALA A 31 17.71 8.34 -8.17
C ALA A 31 18.46 9.64 -8.55
N ALA A 32 19.44 9.55 -9.46
CA ALA A 32 20.24 10.67 -9.98
C ALA A 32 20.87 11.56 -8.89
N GLY A 33 21.28 10.98 -7.75
CA GLY A 33 21.98 11.69 -6.67
C GLY A 33 21.09 12.33 -5.59
N ASP A 34 19.76 12.29 -5.75
CA ASP A 34 18.80 12.78 -4.73
C ASP A 34 18.20 11.62 -3.90
N ASP A 35 18.90 10.49 -3.79
CA ASP A 35 18.39 9.26 -3.18
C ASP A 35 17.83 9.48 -1.76
N LYS A 36 18.52 10.28 -0.93
CA LYS A 36 18.09 10.61 0.45
C LYS A 36 16.80 11.42 0.49
N LYS A 37 16.63 12.38 -0.41
CA LYS A 37 15.42 13.22 -0.49
C LYS A 37 14.24 12.39 -0.99
N ALA A 38 14.48 11.52 -1.97
CA ALA A 38 13.46 10.59 -2.47
C ALA A 38 13.01 9.60 -1.37
N ALA A 39 13.97 9.07 -0.60
CA ALA A 39 13.67 8.21 0.55
C ALA A 39 12.91 8.93 1.67
N ALA A 40 13.28 10.18 1.97
CA ALA A 40 12.59 11.01 2.96
C ALA A 40 11.15 11.32 2.53
N ASP A 41 10.95 11.69 1.25
CA ASP A 41 9.61 11.95 0.72
C ASP A 41 8.74 10.69 0.66
N ALA A 42 9.33 9.54 0.36
CA ALA A 42 8.64 8.25 0.43
C ALA A 42 8.22 7.91 1.86
N ALA A 43 9.09 8.13 2.85
CA ALA A 43 8.78 7.96 4.25
C ALA A 43 7.66 8.91 4.71
N LYS A 44 7.69 10.17 4.29
CA LYS A 44 6.61 11.14 4.52
C LYS A 44 5.29 10.66 3.94
N ALA A 45 5.28 10.21 2.69
CA ALA A 45 4.06 9.75 2.03
C ALA A 45 3.42 8.57 2.77
N VAL A 46 4.22 7.57 3.15
CA VAL A 46 3.72 6.41 3.91
C VAL A 46 3.31 6.79 5.34
N GLY A 47 4.03 7.74 5.96
CA GLY A 47 3.72 8.26 7.29
C GLY A 47 2.40 9.04 7.34
N ALA A 48 2.09 9.81 6.29
CA ALA A 48 0.93 10.69 6.21
C ALA A 48 -0.41 9.98 5.96
N VAL A 49 -0.40 8.67 5.68
CA VAL A 49 -1.61 7.93 5.27
C VAL A 49 -1.88 6.70 6.13
N THR A 50 -3.14 6.26 6.12
CA THR A 50 -3.60 5.04 6.78
C THR A 50 -3.54 3.83 5.85
N GLY A 51 -3.67 2.62 6.39
CA GLY A 51 -3.76 1.42 5.55
C GLY A 51 -5.01 1.37 4.66
N SER A 52 -6.12 2.02 5.06
CA SER A 52 -7.31 2.14 4.21
C SER A 52 -7.02 3.00 2.98
N ASP A 53 -6.29 4.10 3.14
CA ASP A 53 -5.91 4.97 2.03
C ASP A 53 -4.99 4.26 1.04
N ILE A 54 -4.07 3.44 1.55
CA ILE A 54 -3.18 2.59 0.74
C ILE A 54 -4.01 1.57 -0.04
N LEU A 55 -4.92 0.85 0.63
CA LEU A 55 -5.81 -0.11 -0.05
C LEU A 55 -6.68 0.56 -1.12
N GLN A 56 -7.25 1.73 -0.82
CA GLN A 56 -8.01 2.51 -1.79
C GLN A 56 -7.19 2.91 -3.01
N ALA A 57 -5.89 3.24 -2.85
CA ALA A 57 -5.02 3.53 -3.98
C ALA A 57 -4.73 2.28 -4.83
N ILE A 58 -4.60 1.11 -4.20
CA ILE A 58 -4.26 -0.16 -4.85
C ILE A 58 -5.43 -0.75 -5.64
N VAL A 59 -6.65 -0.69 -5.11
CA VAL A 59 -7.83 -1.34 -5.73
C VAL A 59 -8.41 -0.58 -6.92
N LYS A 60 -7.91 0.62 -7.20
CA LYS A 60 -8.30 1.37 -8.40
C LYS A 60 -7.80 0.66 -9.65
N ASP A 61 -8.74 0.26 -10.51
CA ASP A 61 -8.41 -0.31 -11.81
C ASP A 61 -7.63 0.70 -12.66
N ALA A 62 -6.55 0.22 -13.28
CA ALA A 62 -5.55 1.05 -13.98
C ALA A 62 -5.12 2.32 -13.18
N GLY A 63 -5.12 2.23 -11.85
CA GLY A 63 -4.83 3.34 -10.96
C GLY A 63 -3.37 3.79 -11.03
N ASP A 64 -3.13 5.04 -10.65
CA ASP A 64 -1.79 5.65 -10.71
C ASP A 64 -0.77 4.93 -9.80
N ALA A 65 -1.22 4.32 -8.70
CA ALA A 65 -0.38 3.47 -7.85
C ALA A 65 0.15 2.24 -8.61
N ALA A 66 -0.71 1.59 -9.40
CA ALA A 66 -0.33 0.42 -10.20
C ALA A 66 0.61 0.81 -11.36
N LYS A 67 0.35 1.95 -12.02
CA LYS A 67 1.26 2.52 -13.02
C LYS A 67 2.63 2.76 -12.39
N LEU A 68 2.68 3.51 -11.28
CA LEU A 68 3.90 3.84 -10.56
C LEU A 68 4.71 2.60 -10.17
N ALA A 69 4.04 1.54 -9.69
CA ALA A 69 4.66 0.30 -9.26
C ALA A 69 5.25 -0.56 -10.40
N ALA A 70 4.94 -0.26 -11.67
CA ALA A 70 5.42 -1.04 -12.81
C ALA A 70 6.96 -1.09 -12.88
N ASN A 71 7.54 -2.29 -12.99
CA ASN A 71 9.00 -2.50 -13.03
C ASN A 71 9.47 -2.73 -14.45
N ASN A 72 9.39 -1.70 -15.28
CA ASN A 72 9.82 -1.76 -16.67
C ASN A 72 10.81 -0.63 -16.97
N ALA A 73 11.65 -0.80 -18.00
CA ALA A 73 12.68 0.17 -18.37
C ALA A 73 12.09 1.47 -18.97
N ALA A 74 10.83 1.44 -19.38
CA ALA A 74 10.11 2.56 -19.99
C ALA A 74 9.36 3.42 -18.97
N ASN A 75 9.71 3.37 -17.67
CA ASN A 75 8.92 3.89 -16.55
C ASN A 75 8.86 5.43 -16.47
N ASN A 76 8.40 6.03 -17.57
CA ASN A 76 8.07 7.44 -17.74
C ASN A 76 6.56 7.60 -17.45
N ASN A 77 6.13 7.10 -16.29
CA ASN A 77 4.75 7.24 -15.88
C ASN A 77 4.52 8.70 -15.58
N ASN A 78 3.82 9.39 -16.47
CA ASN A 78 3.48 10.80 -16.34
C ASN A 78 2.40 10.97 -15.25
N ILE A 79 2.79 10.82 -13.99
CA ILE A 79 1.91 10.97 -12.83
C ILE A 79 2.34 12.22 -12.06
N ALA A 80 1.89 13.37 -12.55
CA ALA A 80 2.13 14.67 -11.92
C ALA A 80 1.26 14.84 -10.66
N ASN A 81 1.73 15.63 -9.69
CA ASN A 81 0.96 15.99 -8.49
C ASN A 81 0.45 14.76 -7.71
N THR A 82 1.21 13.67 -7.75
CA THR A 82 0.84 12.41 -7.10
C THR A 82 0.73 12.59 -5.59
N LYS A 83 -0.46 12.30 -5.04
CA LYS A 83 -0.70 12.42 -3.59
C LYS A 83 -0.04 11.30 -2.80
N ASP A 84 0.15 11.53 -1.50
CA ASP A 84 0.80 10.57 -0.59
C ASP A 84 0.16 9.17 -0.62
N GLY A 85 -1.16 9.06 -0.70
CA GLY A 85 -1.84 7.77 -0.77
C GLY A 85 -1.44 6.95 -2.00
N THR A 86 -1.21 7.62 -3.13
CA THR A 86 -0.81 6.97 -4.40
C THR A 86 0.65 6.58 -4.38
N ILE A 87 1.53 7.42 -3.82
CA ILE A 87 2.93 7.03 -3.57
C ILE A 87 2.97 5.81 -2.64
N ALA A 88 2.26 5.84 -1.51
CA ALA A 88 2.25 4.74 -0.56
C ALA A 88 1.65 3.45 -1.16
N GLY A 89 0.58 3.56 -1.95
CA GLY A 89 0.02 2.45 -2.74
C GLY A 89 1.02 1.88 -3.74
N GLY A 90 1.72 2.74 -4.47
CA GLY A 90 2.76 2.34 -5.42
C GLY A 90 3.94 1.66 -4.73
N ILE A 91 4.38 2.16 -3.57
CA ILE A 91 5.43 1.54 -2.74
C ILE A 91 4.99 0.14 -2.30
N ALA A 92 3.79 0.02 -1.75
CA ALA A 92 3.26 -1.27 -1.29
C ALA A 92 3.18 -2.29 -2.43
N LEU A 93 2.61 -1.90 -3.58
CA LEU A 93 2.54 -2.76 -4.77
C LEU A 93 3.92 -3.16 -5.26
N ARG A 94 4.84 -2.20 -5.37
CA ARG A 94 6.21 -2.45 -5.82
C ARG A 94 6.94 -3.39 -4.88
N ALA A 95 6.77 -3.25 -3.57
CA ALA A 95 7.41 -4.10 -2.58
C ALA A 95 6.87 -5.55 -2.60
N MET A 96 5.58 -5.74 -2.88
CA MET A 96 4.97 -7.07 -2.98
C MET A 96 5.19 -7.73 -4.36
N ALA A 97 5.41 -6.94 -5.41
CA ALA A 97 5.58 -7.45 -6.76
C ALA A 97 6.86 -8.28 -6.92
N LYS A 98 6.77 -9.37 -7.69
CA LYS A 98 7.95 -10.16 -8.09
C LYS A 98 8.97 -9.27 -8.77
N ASN A 99 10.23 -9.38 -8.37
CA ASN A 99 11.35 -8.57 -8.85
C ASN A 99 11.21 -7.05 -8.58
N GLY A 100 10.27 -6.64 -7.74
CA GLY A 100 10.11 -5.25 -7.30
C GLY A 100 11.37 -4.72 -6.63
N LYS A 101 11.93 -3.64 -7.20
CA LYS A 101 13.12 -2.95 -6.67
C LYS A 101 12.90 -1.45 -6.70
N PHE A 102 13.45 -0.77 -5.71
CA PHE A 102 13.51 0.68 -5.67
C PHE A 102 14.88 1.16 -6.12
N ALA A 103 14.92 2.34 -6.71
CA ALA A 103 16.18 3.00 -7.03
C ALA A 103 16.98 3.26 -5.75
N ASN A 104 18.30 3.15 -5.85
CA ASN A 104 19.21 3.37 -4.74
C ASN A 104 20.53 3.98 -5.25
N GLY A 105 21.18 4.78 -4.40
CA GLY A 105 22.47 5.37 -4.69
C GLY A 105 23.55 4.30 -4.80
N SER A 106 24.51 4.50 -5.70
CA SER A 106 25.74 3.70 -5.72
C SER A 106 26.56 4.01 -4.45
N SER A 107 27.19 2.99 -3.86
CA SER A 107 27.89 3.06 -2.57
C SER A 107 28.80 4.29 -2.45
N GLY A 108 28.76 4.97 -1.29
CA GLY A 108 29.51 6.23 -1.05
C GLY A 108 28.75 7.31 -0.27
N GLY A 109 27.84 6.92 0.64
CA GLY A 109 27.08 7.86 1.48
C GLY A 109 25.69 8.24 0.97
N ASN A 110 25.27 7.75 -0.21
CA ASN A 110 23.93 7.93 -0.79
C ASN A 110 23.08 6.66 -0.77
N ASP A 111 23.53 5.61 -0.05
CA ASP A 111 22.74 4.40 0.15
C ASP A 111 21.53 4.68 1.05
N VAL A 112 20.34 4.45 0.52
CA VAL A 112 19.06 4.62 1.21
C VAL A 112 18.34 3.29 1.45
N SER A 113 19.03 2.16 1.26
CA SER A 113 18.45 0.81 1.40
C SER A 113 17.69 0.63 2.72
N THR A 114 18.26 1.08 3.84
CA THR A 114 17.62 0.94 5.16
C THR A 114 16.33 1.74 5.26
N ALA A 115 16.35 3.01 4.83
CA ALA A 115 15.19 3.88 4.85
C ALA A 115 14.08 3.35 3.93
N VAL A 116 14.43 2.98 2.70
CA VAL A 116 13.48 2.44 1.72
C VAL A 116 12.90 1.10 2.17
N LYS A 117 13.70 0.21 2.78
CA LYS A 117 13.20 -1.04 3.38
C LYS A 117 12.17 -0.77 4.49
N GLY A 118 12.46 0.17 5.39
CA GLY A 118 11.54 0.54 6.46
C GLY A 118 10.23 1.11 5.93
N THR A 119 10.32 2.02 4.95
CA THR A 119 9.15 2.61 4.28
C THR A 119 8.32 1.57 3.54
N ALA A 120 8.97 0.67 2.78
CA ALA A 120 8.30 -0.41 2.06
C ALA A 120 7.60 -1.39 3.02
N LEU A 121 8.29 -1.81 4.09
CA LEU A 121 7.71 -2.66 5.12
C LEU A 121 6.50 -2.00 5.77
N SER A 122 6.61 -0.72 6.17
CA SER A 122 5.50 0.01 6.78
C SER A 122 4.28 0.11 5.87
N ALA A 123 4.48 0.42 4.58
CA ALA A 123 3.39 0.50 3.62
C ALA A 123 2.66 -0.85 3.45
N VAL A 124 3.42 -1.94 3.31
CA VAL A 124 2.87 -3.30 3.17
C VAL A 124 2.15 -3.73 4.45
N THR A 125 2.75 -3.53 5.63
CA THR A 125 2.12 -3.86 6.92
C THR A 125 0.82 -3.10 7.11
N LYS A 126 0.79 -1.78 6.89
CA LYS A 126 -0.44 -0.98 6.99
C LYS A 126 -1.56 -1.52 6.09
N ALA A 127 -1.24 -1.84 4.83
CA ALA A 127 -2.21 -2.37 3.87
C ALA A 127 -2.74 -3.76 4.29
N LEU A 128 -1.85 -4.68 4.63
CA LEU A 128 -2.21 -6.06 4.99
C LEU A 128 -2.95 -6.14 6.33
N ASP A 129 -2.58 -5.35 7.32
CA ASP A 129 -3.28 -5.29 8.62
C ASP A 129 -4.71 -4.80 8.43
N THR A 130 -4.89 -3.73 7.64
CA THR A 130 -6.21 -3.18 7.34
C THR A 130 -7.07 -4.19 6.57
N LEU A 131 -6.49 -4.86 5.56
CA LEU A 131 -7.18 -5.88 4.78
C LEU A 131 -7.61 -7.05 5.68
N THR A 132 -6.72 -7.49 6.57
CA THR A 132 -6.99 -8.57 7.51
C THR A 132 -8.14 -8.22 8.46
N ILE A 133 -8.14 -7.00 9.01
CA ILE A 133 -9.23 -6.50 9.86
C ILE A 133 -10.54 -6.48 9.06
N ALA A 134 -10.54 -5.93 7.85
CA ALA A 134 -11.73 -5.85 7.01
C ALA A 134 -12.34 -7.23 6.71
N ILE A 135 -11.50 -8.23 6.39
CA ILE A 135 -11.94 -9.62 6.18
C ILE A 135 -12.55 -10.19 7.46
N ARG A 136 -11.88 -10.05 8.62
CA ARG A 136 -12.40 -10.57 9.90
C ARG A 136 -13.74 -9.93 10.28
N THR A 137 -13.86 -8.61 10.14
CA THR A 137 -15.12 -7.90 10.43
C THR A 137 -16.25 -8.35 9.50
N THR A 138 -15.94 -8.60 8.22
CA THR A 138 -16.92 -9.11 7.26
C THR A 138 -17.39 -10.52 7.64
N ILE A 139 -16.46 -11.42 7.97
CA ILE A 139 -16.76 -12.78 8.41
C ILE A 139 -17.58 -12.77 9.71
N ASP A 140 -17.19 -11.97 10.70
CA ASP A 140 -17.90 -11.84 11.98
C ASP A 140 -19.34 -11.36 11.78
N THR A 141 -19.55 -10.37 10.90
CA THR A 141 -20.89 -9.87 10.55
C THR A 141 -21.74 -10.96 9.88
N GLY A 142 -21.15 -11.73 8.96
CA GLY A 142 -21.81 -12.87 8.33
C GLY A 142 -22.19 -13.95 9.35
N LEU A 143 -21.25 -14.33 10.23
CA LEU A 143 -21.47 -15.36 11.26
C LEU A 143 -22.55 -14.95 12.27
N LYS A 144 -22.58 -13.67 12.68
CA LYS A 144 -23.67 -13.14 13.53
C LYS A 144 -25.04 -13.26 12.87
N THR A 145 -25.11 -13.08 11.56
CA THR A 145 -26.36 -13.24 10.79
C THR A 145 -26.80 -14.70 10.77
N VAL A 146 -25.87 -15.63 10.51
CA VAL A 146 -26.14 -17.08 10.59
C VAL A 146 -26.62 -17.49 11.97
N LYS A 147 -25.95 -17.02 13.04
CA LYS A 147 -26.35 -17.31 14.43
C LYS A 147 -27.80 -16.90 14.73
N LYS A 148 -28.24 -15.73 14.24
CA LYS A 148 -29.62 -15.26 14.38
C LYS A 148 -30.61 -16.13 13.61
N ALA A 149 -30.27 -16.52 12.38
CA ALA A 149 -31.15 -17.31 11.52
C ALA A 149 -31.35 -18.75 12.05
N VAL A 150 -30.28 -19.37 12.54
CA VAL A 150 -30.31 -20.75 13.09
C VAL A 150 -30.94 -20.78 14.50
N LYS A 151 -31.31 -19.62 15.07
CA LYS A 151 -31.87 -19.50 16.43
C LYS A 151 -31.03 -20.24 17.47
N ILE A 152 -29.70 -20.16 17.36
CA ILE A 152 -28.81 -20.76 18.36
C ILE A 152 -28.88 -19.89 19.62
N ASN A 153 -29.88 -20.17 20.46
CA ASN A 153 -30.00 -19.67 21.80
C ASN A 153 -29.26 -20.64 22.72
N PRO A 154 -28.38 -20.20 23.62
CA PRO A 154 -27.70 -21.11 24.55
C PRO A 154 -28.67 -21.87 25.47
N ASN A 155 -29.93 -21.45 25.54
CA ASN A 155 -30.99 -22.09 26.32
C ASN A 155 -31.94 -22.97 25.49
N ASP A 156 -31.79 -23.01 24.15
CA ASP A 156 -32.67 -23.80 23.28
C ASP A 156 -32.14 -25.25 23.16
N THR A 157 -33.05 -26.23 23.18
CA THR A 157 -32.71 -27.63 22.92
C THR A 157 -32.19 -27.76 21.48
N LEU A 158 -30.99 -28.31 21.31
CA LEU A 158 -30.36 -28.49 20.01
C LEU A 158 -31.32 -29.25 19.07
N LEU A 159 -31.52 -28.73 17.86
CA LEU A 159 -32.21 -29.44 16.77
C LEU A 159 -31.29 -30.58 16.26
N THR A 160 -31.16 -31.65 17.04
CA THR A 160 -30.56 -32.91 16.56
C THR A 160 -31.66 -33.68 15.82
N THR A 161 -31.81 -33.45 14.53
CA THR A 161 -32.53 -34.39 13.66
C THR A 161 -31.65 -35.62 13.42
N GLU A 162 -31.62 -36.54 14.39
CA GLU A 162 -31.41 -37.96 14.09
C GLU A 162 -32.80 -38.58 13.94
N ALA A 163 -33.30 -38.61 12.71
CA ALA A 163 -34.44 -39.44 12.38
C ALA A 163 -33.99 -40.90 12.56
N LYS A 164 -34.33 -41.52 13.70
CA LYS A 164 -34.33 -42.97 13.84
C LYS A 164 -35.35 -43.51 12.83
N ASN A 165 -34.86 -43.97 11.68
CA ASN A 165 -35.62 -44.82 10.79
C ASN A 165 -35.97 -46.10 11.57
N GLN A 166 -37.24 -46.17 11.99
CA GLN A 166 -37.90 -47.42 12.41
C GLN A 166 -38.41 -48.16 11.17
#